data_AF-A0A1A2YN23-F1
#
_entry.id   AF-A0A1A2YN23-F1
#
_cell.length_a   1.000
_cell.length_b   1.000
_cell.length_c   1.000
_cell.angle_alpha   90.00
_cell.angle_beta   90.00
_cell.angle_gamma   90.00
#
_symmetry.space_group_name_H-M   'P 1'
#
loop_
_entity.id
_entity.type
_entity.pdbx_description
1 polymer ?
#
loop_
_entity_poly.entity_id
_entity_poly.type
_entity_poly.pdbx_seq_one_letter_code
_entity_poly.pdbx_strand_id
1 'polypeptide(L)'
;MPQPAKKTSRAGRDLRAAIAVGAGIGGVLIVTLIFAPRFWVPIVALAIMVATHEVVRRLREAGYVIPLIPLLIGGQVTVWLTWPFHAAGALAGFGGTVVVCNVWRLFMQDNSKRPEPFAGSPSANYLRDASATVFLAAWVPLFASFGALLVYPKDGAGRVFCLMVTVVASDVGGYAVGVLLGKHPMVPAISPKKSWEGFAGSLFFGITAAVLTATFLAGKPPWIGALLGVILVLTCTLGD
;
A
#
# COMPACT_ATOMS: atom_id res chain seq x y z
N MET A 1 -26.43 36.81 27.27
CA MET A 1 -26.14 35.40 27.62
C MET A 1 -24.98 34.93 26.75
N PRO A 2 -23.80 34.58 27.31
CA PRO A 2 -22.71 34.06 26.51
C PRO A 2 -23.09 32.65 26.02
N GLN A 3 -23.00 32.41 24.71
CA GLN A 3 -23.17 31.07 24.15
C GLN A 3 -22.11 30.11 24.72
N PRO A 4 -22.47 28.86 25.07
CA PRO A 4 -21.50 27.91 25.59
C PRO A 4 -20.47 27.57 24.49
N ALA A 5 -19.20 27.77 24.82
CA ALA A 5 -18.08 27.44 23.96
C ALA A 5 -18.15 25.96 23.54
N LYS A 6 -18.29 25.73 22.24
CA LYS A 6 -18.25 24.41 21.62
C LYS A 6 -16.87 23.83 21.90
N LYS A 7 -16.78 22.84 22.79
CA LYS A 7 -15.56 22.07 23.05
C LYS A 7 -15.12 21.40 21.76
N THR A 8 -14.21 22.03 21.03
CA THR A 8 -13.48 21.41 19.93
C THR A 8 -12.56 20.36 20.55
N SER A 9 -13.04 19.11 20.52
CA SER A 9 -12.21 17.92 20.68
C SER A 9 -10.93 18.09 19.87
N ARG A 10 -9.77 17.89 20.50
CA ARG A 10 -8.44 17.86 19.85
C ARG A 10 -8.30 16.77 18.76
N ALA A 11 -9.33 15.96 18.55
CA ALA A 11 -9.50 15.09 17.39
C ALA A 11 -10.61 15.65 16.49
N GLY A 12 -10.28 16.59 15.61
CA GLY A 12 -11.20 17.25 14.67
C GLY A 12 -11.65 16.37 13.48
N ARG A 13 -11.83 15.06 13.70
CA ARG A 13 -12.39 14.11 12.73
C ARG A 13 -13.55 13.42 13.43
N ASP A 14 -14.71 13.31 12.77
CA ASP A 14 -15.85 12.54 13.29
C ASP A 14 -15.42 11.09 13.50
N LEU A 15 -14.95 10.76 14.71
CA LEU A 15 -14.42 9.44 15.06
C LEU A 15 -15.44 8.34 14.75
N ARG A 16 -16.72 8.64 14.94
CA ARG A 16 -17.84 7.77 14.58
C ARG A 16 -17.93 7.52 13.07
N ALA A 17 -17.76 8.56 12.25
CA ALA A 17 -17.75 8.41 10.80
C ALA A 17 -16.53 7.61 10.33
N ALA A 18 -15.36 7.82 10.92
CA ALA A 18 -14.15 7.06 10.59
C ALA A 18 -14.31 5.56 10.94
N ILE A 19 -14.87 5.24 12.10
CA ILE A 19 -15.17 3.86 12.49
C ILE A 19 -16.22 3.25 11.56
N ALA A 20 -17.29 3.99 11.22
CA ALA A 20 -18.33 3.49 10.33
C ALA A 20 -17.81 3.19 8.91
N VAL A 21 -16.99 4.07 8.35
CA VAL A 21 -16.37 3.84 7.02
C VAL A 21 -15.39 2.69 7.07
N GLY A 22 -14.52 2.62 8.10
CA GLY A 22 -13.57 1.52 8.26
C GLY A 22 -14.26 0.17 8.42
N ALA A 23 -15.30 0.10 9.27
CA ALA A 23 -16.11 -1.10 9.44
C ALA A 23 -16.89 -1.47 8.17
N GLY A 24 -17.40 -0.48 7.44
CA GLY A 24 -18.10 -0.69 6.18
C GLY A 24 -17.19 -1.28 5.10
N ILE A 25 -16.02 -0.67 4.88
CA ILE A 25 -15.02 -1.18 3.93
C ILE A 25 -14.57 -2.58 4.37
N GLY A 26 -14.21 -2.76 5.64
CA GLY A 26 -13.81 -4.07 6.18
C GLY A 26 -14.89 -5.14 5.98
N GLY A 27 -16.15 -4.81 6.25
CA GLY A 27 -17.29 -5.69 6.04
C GLY A 27 -17.47 -6.09 4.57
N VAL A 28 -17.38 -5.14 3.64
CA VAL A 28 -17.44 -5.42 2.20
C VAL A 28 -16.33 -6.37 1.78
N LEU A 29 -15.10 -6.15 2.27
CA LEU A 29 -13.97 -7.03 1.96
C LEU A 29 -14.18 -8.45 2.51
N ILE A 30 -14.64 -8.57 3.76
CA ILE A 30 -14.95 -9.87 4.38
C ILE A 30 -16.05 -10.61 3.60
N VAL A 31 -17.17 -9.95 3.32
CA VAL A 31 -18.30 -10.53 2.57
C VAL A 31 -17.83 -10.96 1.18
N THR A 32 -17.06 -10.11 0.49
CA THR A 32 -16.54 -10.44 -0.83
C THR A 32 -15.65 -11.69 -0.79
N LEU A 33 -14.74 -11.78 0.17
CA LEU A 33 -13.83 -12.92 0.30
C LEU A 33 -14.52 -14.23 0.71
N ILE A 34 -15.67 -14.16 1.41
CA ILE A 34 -16.43 -15.35 1.79
C ILE A 34 -17.30 -15.85 0.63
N PHE A 35 -18.06 -14.95 -0.01
CA PHE A 35 -19.07 -15.34 -0.99
C PHE A 35 -18.54 -15.41 -2.41
N ALA A 36 -17.59 -14.55 -2.77
CA ALA A 36 -17.08 -14.48 -4.13
C ALA A 36 -15.62 -14.00 -4.17
N PRO A 37 -14.65 -14.83 -3.73
CA PRO A 37 -13.23 -14.46 -3.64
C PRO A 37 -12.66 -13.84 -4.93
N ARG A 38 -13.17 -14.23 -6.10
CA ARG A 38 -12.72 -13.69 -7.40
C ARG A 38 -12.91 -12.18 -7.56
N PHE A 39 -13.85 -11.56 -6.83
CA PHE A 39 -14.02 -10.10 -6.83
C PHE A 39 -12.93 -9.36 -6.04
N TRP A 40 -12.03 -10.06 -5.36
CA TRP A 40 -10.84 -9.47 -4.78
C TRP A 40 -9.98 -8.75 -5.83
N VAL A 41 -9.82 -9.34 -7.03
CA VAL A 41 -9.00 -8.79 -8.11
C VAL A 41 -9.49 -7.40 -8.57
N PRO A 42 -10.78 -7.19 -8.90
CA PRO A 42 -11.27 -5.85 -9.26
C PRO A 42 -11.21 -4.86 -8.09
N ILE A 43 -11.37 -5.31 -6.83
CA ILE A 43 -11.20 -4.43 -5.66
C ILE A 43 -9.76 -3.91 -5.58
N VAL A 44 -8.77 -4.80 -5.70
CA VAL A 44 -7.35 -4.42 -5.76
C VAL A 44 -7.12 -3.50 -6.95
N ALA A 45 -7.64 -3.83 -8.13
CA ALA A 45 -7.47 -3.02 -9.34
C ALA A 45 -7.97 -1.57 -9.17
N LEU A 46 -9.13 -1.39 -8.54
CA LEU A 46 -9.70 -0.07 -8.22
C LEU A 46 -8.85 0.67 -7.18
N ALA A 47 -8.45 -0.01 -6.09
CA ALA A 47 -7.61 0.59 -5.05
C ALA A 47 -6.27 1.08 -5.64
N ILE A 48 -5.67 0.29 -6.53
CA ILE A 48 -4.40 0.62 -7.19
C ILE A 48 -4.54 1.73 -8.21
N MET A 49 -5.68 1.83 -8.90
CA MET A 49 -5.96 2.97 -9.77
C MET A 49 -5.95 4.28 -8.98
N VAL A 50 -6.65 4.31 -7.83
CA VAL A 50 -6.71 5.49 -6.95
C VAL A 50 -5.34 5.79 -6.34
N ALA A 51 -4.65 4.78 -5.78
CA ALA A 51 -3.34 4.93 -5.18
C ALA A 51 -2.30 5.46 -6.19
N THR A 52 -2.27 4.91 -7.41
CA THR A 52 -1.37 5.39 -8.47
C THR A 52 -1.68 6.84 -8.83
N HIS A 53 -2.96 7.21 -8.95
CA HIS A 53 -3.35 8.58 -9.26
C HIS A 53 -2.89 9.57 -8.18
N GLU A 54 -3.07 9.23 -6.91
CA GLU A 54 -2.67 10.09 -5.80
C GLU A 54 -1.16 10.26 -5.71
N VAL A 55 -0.39 9.17 -5.81
CA VAL A 55 1.07 9.22 -5.73
C VAL A 55 1.65 10.01 -6.92
N VAL A 56 1.16 9.78 -8.15
CA VAL A 56 1.59 10.55 -9.32
C VAL A 56 1.27 12.04 -9.14
N ARG A 57 0.08 12.38 -8.61
CA ARG A 57 -0.28 13.77 -8.35
C ARG A 57 0.71 14.44 -7.39
N ARG A 58 1.08 13.77 -6.30
CA ARG A 58 2.07 14.27 -5.33
C ARG A 58 3.47 14.43 -5.93
N LEU A 59 3.91 13.46 -6.73
CA LEU A 59 5.21 13.55 -7.40
C LEU A 59 5.23 14.66 -8.46
N ARG A 60 4.12 14.88 -9.18
CA ARG A 60 4.00 16.01 -10.11
C ARG A 60 4.00 17.36 -9.40
N GLU A 61 3.36 17.48 -8.23
CA GLU A 61 3.44 18.67 -7.36
C GLU A 61 4.89 18.96 -6.93
N ALA A 62 5.70 17.91 -6.77
CA ALA A 62 7.13 17.97 -6.47
C ALA A 62 8.04 18.18 -7.71
N GLY A 63 7.48 18.30 -8.92
CA GLY A 63 8.23 18.61 -10.14
C GLY A 63 8.69 17.41 -10.98
N TYR A 64 8.17 16.20 -10.74
CA TYR A 64 8.43 15.03 -11.58
C TYR A 64 7.45 14.94 -12.77
N VAL A 65 7.94 14.63 -13.97
CA VAL A 65 7.09 14.51 -15.18
C VAL A 65 6.69 13.04 -15.45
N ILE A 66 5.80 12.49 -14.63
CA ILE A 66 5.45 11.05 -14.72
C ILE A 66 4.32 10.82 -15.75
N PRO A 67 4.39 9.81 -16.64
CA PRO A 67 3.35 9.50 -17.63
C PRO A 67 2.13 8.80 -16.99
N LEU A 68 1.21 9.60 -16.42
CA LEU A 68 0.04 9.10 -15.69
C LEU A 68 -0.84 8.14 -16.50
N ILE A 69 -1.18 8.49 -17.75
CA ILE A 69 -2.11 7.69 -18.57
C ILE A 69 -1.52 6.30 -18.86
N PRO A 70 -0.29 6.18 -19.42
CA PRO A 70 0.36 4.88 -19.57
C PRO A 70 0.49 4.11 -18.26
N LEU A 71 0.82 4.78 -17.17
CA LEU A 71 1.02 4.13 -15.87
C LEU A 71 -0.28 3.58 -15.29
N LEU A 72 -1.40 4.30 -15.42
CA LEU A 72 -2.71 3.82 -15.00
C LEU A 72 -3.14 2.62 -15.82
N ILE A 73 -3.07 2.71 -17.15
CA ILE A 73 -3.44 1.61 -18.05
C ILE A 73 -2.55 0.39 -17.80
N GLY A 74 -1.23 0.59 -17.78
CA GLY A 74 -0.26 -0.47 -17.53
C GLY A 74 -0.38 -1.09 -16.14
N GLY A 75 -0.68 -0.28 -15.12
CA GLY A 75 -0.98 -0.77 -13.78
C GLY A 75 -2.22 -1.67 -13.76
N GLN A 76 -3.28 -1.31 -14.49
CA GLN A 76 -4.43 -2.19 -14.67
C GLN A 76 -4.04 -3.48 -15.40
N VAL A 77 -3.32 -3.39 -16.52
CA VAL A 77 -2.85 -4.57 -17.27
C VAL A 77 -2.05 -5.51 -16.35
N THR A 78 -1.18 -4.98 -15.51
CA THR A 78 -0.37 -5.73 -14.53
C THR A 78 -1.26 -6.53 -13.56
N VAL A 79 -2.33 -5.94 -13.04
CA VAL A 79 -3.26 -6.62 -12.13
C VAL A 79 -4.16 -7.61 -12.87
N TRP A 80 -4.74 -7.23 -14.01
CA TRP A 80 -5.70 -8.06 -14.75
C TRP A 80 -5.05 -9.29 -15.40
N LEU A 81 -3.80 -9.18 -15.87
CA LEU A 81 -3.09 -10.33 -16.44
C LEU A 81 -2.78 -11.42 -15.40
N THR A 82 -2.89 -11.13 -14.10
CA THR A 82 -2.80 -12.17 -13.07
C THR A 82 -3.91 -13.21 -13.16
N TRP A 83 -5.05 -12.86 -13.76
CA TRP A 83 -6.18 -13.77 -13.87
C TRP A 83 -5.93 -14.93 -14.85
N PRO A 84 -5.55 -14.68 -16.12
CA PRO A 84 -5.23 -15.76 -17.05
C PRO A 84 -3.82 -16.33 -16.85
N PHE A 85 -2.83 -15.49 -16.56
CA PHE A 85 -1.41 -15.87 -16.63
C PHE A 85 -0.68 -15.84 -15.28
N HIS A 86 -1.40 -15.62 -14.18
CA HIS A 86 -0.85 -15.62 -12.82
C HIS A 86 0.40 -14.72 -12.72
N ALA A 87 1.46 -15.19 -12.06
CA ALA A 87 2.69 -14.42 -11.84
C ALA A 87 3.38 -13.98 -13.14
N ALA A 88 3.32 -14.81 -14.20
CA ALA A 88 3.88 -14.45 -15.50
C ALA A 88 3.14 -13.26 -16.12
N GLY A 89 1.81 -13.21 -15.97
CA GLY A 89 0.99 -12.08 -16.40
C GLY A 89 1.32 -10.78 -15.67
N ALA A 90 1.52 -10.85 -14.35
CA ALA A 90 1.97 -9.71 -13.56
C ALA A 90 3.31 -9.16 -14.04
N LEU A 91 4.31 -10.04 -14.22
CA LEU A 91 5.63 -9.64 -14.70
C LEU A 91 5.61 -9.09 -16.12
N ALA A 92 4.83 -9.70 -17.02
CA ALA A 92 4.67 -9.24 -18.40
C ALA A 92 3.97 -7.87 -18.45
N GLY A 93 2.90 -7.67 -17.67
CA GLY A 93 2.20 -6.40 -17.56
C GLY A 93 3.09 -5.29 -17.00
N PHE A 94 3.86 -5.60 -15.94
CA PHE A 94 4.83 -4.66 -15.36
C PHE A 94 5.92 -4.29 -16.37
N GLY A 95 6.56 -5.28 -17.00
CA GLY A 95 7.60 -5.06 -18.00
C GLY A 95 7.10 -4.22 -19.18
N GLY A 96 5.92 -4.54 -19.71
CA GLY A 96 5.27 -3.76 -20.76
C GLY A 96 4.97 -2.33 -20.33
N THR A 97 4.46 -2.14 -19.10
CA THR A 97 4.19 -0.81 -18.53
C THR A 97 5.45 0.02 -18.46
N VAL A 98 6.56 -0.55 -17.97
CA VAL A 98 7.85 0.14 -17.87
C VAL A 98 8.33 0.59 -19.24
N VAL A 99 8.28 -0.28 -20.26
CA VAL A 99 8.70 0.07 -21.62
C VAL A 99 7.83 1.19 -22.18
N VAL A 100 6.51 1.06 -22.11
CA VAL A 100 5.57 2.07 -22.64
C VAL A 100 5.75 3.41 -21.92
N CYS A 101 5.90 3.41 -20.60
CA CYS A 101 6.14 4.62 -19.82
C CYS A 101 7.46 5.32 -20.21
N ASN A 102 8.55 4.57 -20.39
CA ASN A 102 9.84 5.13 -20.82
C ASN A 102 9.76 5.72 -22.23
N VAL A 103 9.13 5.00 -23.17
CA VAL A 103 8.92 5.50 -24.54
C VAL A 103 8.04 6.75 -24.53
N TRP A 104 6.92 6.72 -23.80
CA TRP A 104 6.02 7.87 -23.67
C TRP A 104 6.74 9.08 -23.11
N ARG A 105 7.66 8.87 -22.16
CA ARG A 105 8.41 9.95 -21.54
C ARG A 105 9.30 10.69 -22.54
N LEU A 106 9.82 10.04 -23.58
CA LEU A 106 10.62 10.71 -24.62
C LEU A 106 9.83 11.78 -25.38
N PHE A 107 8.50 11.64 -25.47
CA PHE A 107 7.62 12.58 -26.15
C PHE A 107 7.03 13.65 -25.22
N MET A 108 7.23 13.55 -23.91
CA MET A 108 6.75 14.54 -22.95
C MET A 108 7.73 15.72 -22.88
N GLN A 109 7.24 16.91 -23.16
CA GLN A 109 7.99 18.14 -22.96
C GLN A 109 7.98 18.53 -21.48
N ASP A 110 9.14 18.92 -20.95
CA ASP A 110 9.26 19.46 -19.61
C ASP A 110 8.81 20.92 -19.61
N ASN A 111 7.54 21.15 -19.31
CA ASN A 111 6.95 22.49 -19.20
C ASN A 111 7.04 23.07 -17.79
N SER A 112 7.91 22.50 -16.93
CA SER A 112 8.07 22.95 -15.56
C SER A 112 8.64 24.37 -15.52
N LYS A 113 7.77 25.37 -15.29
CA LYS A 113 8.11 26.80 -15.18
C LYS A 113 8.98 27.16 -13.95
N ARG A 114 9.56 26.18 -13.25
CA ARG A 114 10.40 26.44 -12.08
C ARG A 114 11.86 26.58 -12.53
N PRO A 115 12.52 27.71 -12.27
CA PRO A 115 13.96 27.81 -12.40
C PRO A 115 14.58 26.99 -11.27
N GLU A 116 14.89 25.72 -11.54
CA GLU A 116 15.66 24.91 -10.60
C GLU A 116 17.10 25.44 -10.56
N PRO A 117 17.66 25.79 -9.38
CA PRO A 117 19.06 26.22 -9.23
C PRO A 117 20.08 25.14 -9.62
N PHE A 118 19.59 23.93 -9.88
CA PHE A 118 20.33 22.71 -10.18
C PHE A 118 19.78 22.05 -11.46
N ALA A 119 19.58 22.85 -12.52
CA ALA A 119 19.21 22.34 -13.83
C ALA A 119 20.35 21.45 -14.36
N GLY A 120 20.31 20.18 -14.00
CA GLY A 120 21.16 19.15 -14.59
C GLY A 120 20.91 19.03 -16.08
N SER A 121 21.77 18.29 -16.78
CA SER A 121 21.58 18.03 -18.21
C SER A 121 20.18 17.44 -18.49
N PRO A 122 19.61 17.63 -19.70
CA PRO A 122 18.35 17.01 -20.08
C PRO A 122 18.28 15.49 -19.80
N SER A 123 19.42 14.80 -19.86
CA SER A 123 19.56 13.39 -19.49
C SER A 123 19.39 13.10 -17.99
N ALA A 124 19.82 13.99 -17.10
CA ALA A 124 19.67 13.83 -15.65
C ALA A 124 18.19 13.90 -15.24
N ASN A 125 17.43 14.82 -15.83
CA ASN A 125 15.99 14.94 -15.59
C ASN A 125 15.20 13.73 -16.15
N TYR A 126 15.63 13.22 -17.32
CA TYR A 126 15.05 12.00 -17.87
C TYR A 126 15.29 10.78 -16.96
N LEU A 127 16.54 10.54 -16.53
CA LEU A 127 16.89 9.42 -15.66
C LEU A 127 16.18 9.50 -14.30
N ARG A 128 16.10 10.71 -13.72
CA ARG A 128 15.38 10.95 -12.45
C ARG A 128 13.91 10.54 -12.57
N ASP A 129 13.25 10.97 -13.62
CA ASP A 129 11.81 10.74 -13.72
C ASP A 129 11.47 9.35 -14.28
N ALA A 130 12.33 8.78 -15.13
CA ALA A 130 12.24 7.38 -15.55
C ALA A 130 12.41 6.45 -14.35
N SER A 131 13.42 6.68 -13.50
CA SER A 131 13.64 5.89 -12.30
C SER A 131 12.48 6.02 -11.31
N ALA A 132 11.94 7.24 -11.10
CA ALA A 132 10.74 7.44 -10.30
C ALA A 132 9.51 6.70 -10.87
N THR A 133 9.35 6.68 -12.19
CA THR A 133 8.23 5.98 -12.86
C THR A 133 8.36 4.47 -12.73
N VAL A 134 9.56 3.90 -12.89
CA VAL A 134 9.82 2.47 -12.71
C VAL A 134 9.62 2.07 -11.26
N PHE A 135 10.15 2.86 -10.32
CA PHE A 135 9.94 2.66 -8.89
C PHE A 135 8.45 2.65 -8.54
N LEU A 136 7.69 3.62 -9.04
CA LEU A 136 6.26 3.72 -8.80
C LEU A 136 5.48 2.52 -9.40
N ALA A 137 5.83 2.10 -10.63
CA ALA A 137 5.24 0.93 -11.27
C ALA A 137 5.52 -0.38 -10.51
N ALA A 138 6.71 -0.49 -9.92
CA ALA A 138 7.09 -1.65 -9.11
C ALA A 138 6.39 -1.63 -7.73
N TRP A 139 6.42 -0.46 -7.08
CA TRP A 139 5.93 -0.31 -5.72
C TRP A 139 4.41 -0.42 -5.63
N VAL A 140 3.67 0.18 -6.57
CA VAL A 140 2.21 0.25 -6.49
C VAL A 140 1.55 -0.88 -7.31
N PRO A 141 1.57 -0.89 -8.65
CA PRO A 141 0.96 -1.98 -9.42
C PRO A 141 1.55 -3.39 -9.21
N LEU A 142 2.87 -3.54 -9.28
CA LEU A 142 3.49 -4.87 -9.24
C LEU A 142 3.34 -5.53 -7.86
N PHE A 143 3.63 -4.82 -6.76
CA PHE A 143 3.44 -5.40 -5.42
C PHE A 143 1.97 -5.70 -5.12
N ALA A 144 1.04 -4.86 -5.59
CA ALA A 144 -0.37 -5.15 -5.44
C ALA A 144 -0.83 -6.36 -6.24
N SER A 145 -0.20 -6.65 -7.39
CA SER A 145 -0.47 -7.86 -8.16
C SER A 145 -0.14 -9.14 -7.36
N PHE A 146 0.87 -9.10 -6.49
CA PHE A 146 1.13 -10.21 -5.55
C PHE A 146 0.00 -10.38 -4.53
N GLY A 147 -0.58 -9.27 -4.06
CA GLY A 147 -1.80 -9.29 -3.25
C GLY A 147 -3.01 -9.88 -4.00
N ALA A 148 -3.17 -9.57 -5.29
CA ALA A 148 -4.20 -10.19 -6.13
C ALA A 148 -3.97 -11.70 -6.30
N LEU A 149 -2.72 -12.13 -6.48
CA LEU A 149 -2.35 -13.54 -6.67
C LEU A 149 -2.70 -14.44 -5.47
N LEU A 150 -2.82 -13.88 -4.27
CA LEU A 150 -3.15 -14.64 -3.06
C LEU A 150 -4.52 -15.31 -3.14
N VAL A 151 -5.44 -14.83 -3.98
CA VAL A 151 -6.83 -15.33 -4.02
C VAL A 151 -7.04 -16.53 -4.93
N TYR A 152 -6.12 -16.81 -5.87
CA TYR A 152 -6.29 -17.89 -6.85
C TYR A 152 -6.14 -19.32 -6.28
N PRO A 153 -5.24 -19.60 -5.32
CA PRO A 153 -5.17 -20.91 -4.66
C PRO A 153 -6.50 -21.30 -4.00
N LYS A 154 -6.72 -22.61 -3.78
CA LYS A 154 -7.94 -23.12 -3.11
C LYS A 154 -8.15 -22.54 -1.71
N ASP A 155 -7.07 -22.25 -1.00
CA ASP A 155 -7.03 -21.60 0.31
C ASP A 155 -6.93 -20.06 0.21
N GLY A 156 -7.21 -19.47 -0.96
CA GLY A 156 -6.87 -18.09 -1.27
C GLY A 156 -7.56 -17.04 -0.40
N ALA A 157 -8.83 -17.25 -0.06
CA ALA A 157 -9.54 -16.38 0.88
C ALA A 157 -8.83 -16.34 2.26
N GLY A 158 -8.39 -17.50 2.76
CA GLY A 158 -7.64 -17.60 4.02
C GLY A 158 -6.29 -16.87 3.96
N ARG A 159 -5.59 -16.93 2.82
CA ARG A 159 -4.34 -16.19 2.60
C ARG A 159 -4.54 -14.67 2.60
N VAL A 160 -5.59 -14.20 1.92
CA VAL A 160 -5.93 -12.77 1.90
C VAL A 160 -6.33 -12.29 3.29
N PHE A 161 -7.13 -13.06 4.04
CA PHE A 161 -7.48 -12.73 5.42
C PHE A 161 -6.25 -12.70 6.32
N CYS A 162 -5.35 -13.67 6.20
CA CYS A 162 -4.10 -13.68 6.95
C CYS A 162 -3.32 -12.39 6.70
N LEU A 163 -3.12 -12.00 5.44
CA LEU A 163 -2.44 -10.75 5.09
C LEU A 163 -3.17 -9.54 5.70
N MET A 164 -4.46 -9.38 5.46
CA MET A 164 -5.22 -8.21 5.92
C MET A 164 -5.24 -8.07 7.43
N VAL A 165 -5.54 -9.15 8.16
CA VAL A 165 -5.65 -9.11 9.62
C VAL A 165 -4.29 -8.87 10.26
N THR A 166 -3.22 -9.46 9.71
CA THR A 166 -1.85 -9.21 10.20
C THR A 166 -1.43 -7.76 10.02
N VAL A 167 -1.67 -7.16 8.84
CA VAL A 167 -1.35 -5.75 8.59
C VAL A 167 -2.13 -4.83 9.54
N VAL A 168 -3.45 -5.04 9.66
CA VAL A 168 -4.29 -4.24 10.55
C VAL A 168 -3.87 -4.41 12.02
N ALA A 169 -3.60 -5.63 12.47
CA ALA A 169 -3.15 -5.87 13.85
C ALA A 169 -1.77 -5.27 14.13
N SER A 170 -0.86 -5.30 13.14
CA SER A 170 0.45 -4.67 13.21
C SER A 170 0.33 -3.15 13.40
N ASP A 171 -0.50 -2.50 12.59
CA ASP A 171 -0.66 -1.04 12.63
C ASP A 171 -1.38 -0.58 13.91
N VAL A 172 -2.47 -1.27 14.28
CA VAL A 172 -3.24 -0.98 15.50
C VAL A 172 -2.41 -1.25 16.74
N GLY A 173 -1.70 -2.40 16.78
CA GLY A 173 -0.84 -2.77 17.89
C GLY A 173 0.34 -1.81 18.05
N GLY A 174 0.98 -1.42 16.95
CA GLY A 174 2.08 -0.47 16.98
C GLY A 174 1.66 0.93 17.37
N TYR A 175 0.52 1.39 16.88
CA TYR A 175 -0.07 2.65 17.30
C TYR A 175 -0.43 2.65 18.79
N ALA A 176 -1.13 1.61 19.27
CA ALA A 176 -1.55 1.51 20.66
C ALA A 176 -0.36 1.48 21.63
N VAL A 177 0.64 0.63 21.37
CA VAL A 177 1.84 0.55 22.21
C VAL A 177 2.69 1.80 22.07
N GLY A 178 2.83 2.35 20.86
CA GLY A 178 3.59 3.57 20.59
C GLY A 178 3.02 4.79 21.32
N VAL A 179 1.70 4.93 21.41
CA VAL A 179 1.05 6.04 22.14
C VAL A 179 1.15 5.87 23.66
N LEU A 180 1.03 4.64 24.16
CA LEU A 180 1.03 4.38 25.61
C LEU A 180 2.43 4.31 26.23
N LEU A 181 3.39 3.74 25.51
CA LEU A 181 4.72 3.38 26.02
C LEU A 181 5.87 3.96 25.18
N GLY A 182 5.59 4.66 24.08
CA GLY A 182 6.61 5.20 23.19
C GLY A 182 7.50 6.22 23.88
N LYS A 183 8.75 5.85 24.12
CA LYS A 183 9.77 6.73 24.73
C LYS A 183 10.96 6.91 23.80
N HIS A 184 11.30 5.90 23.00
CA HIS A 184 12.49 5.91 22.16
C HIS A 184 12.12 6.01 20.68
N PRO A 185 12.36 7.16 20.02
CA PRO A 185 12.13 7.31 18.58
C PRO A 185 13.02 6.35 17.78
N MET A 186 12.45 5.74 16.74
CA MET A 186 13.16 4.81 15.86
C MET A 186 13.89 5.55 14.73
N VAL A 187 13.21 6.46 14.03
CA VAL A 187 13.77 7.20 12.89
C VAL A 187 13.45 8.69 13.02
N PRO A 188 14.12 9.42 13.93
CA PRO A 188 13.77 10.81 14.25
C PRO A 188 13.92 11.77 13.06
N ALA A 189 14.81 11.46 12.10
CA ALA A 189 15.05 12.29 10.92
C ALA A 189 13.94 12.21 9.86
N ILE A 190 13.19 11.11 9.78
CA ILE A 190 12.17 10.87 8.75
C ILE A 190 10.77 10.86 9.37
N SER A 191 10.60 10.17 10.51
CA SER A 191 9.33 10.05 11.22
C SER A 191 9.53 10.11 12.73
N PRO A 192 9.44 11.31 13.34
CA PRO A 192 9.65 11.48 14.78
C PRO A 192 8.59 10.82 15.66
N LYS A 193 7.49 10.33 15.07
CA LYS A 193 6.40 9.66 15.78
C LYS A 193 6.53 8.13 15.82
N LYS A 194 7.43 7.53 15.03
CA LYS A 194 7.70 6.09 15.09
C LYS A 194 8.63 5.80 16.28
N SER A 195 8.22 4.89 17.17
CA SER A 195 9.01 4.48 18.34
C SER A 195 9.39 2.99 18.28
N TRP A 196 10.48 2.63 18.94
CA TRP A 196 10.90 1.23 19.10
C TRP A 196 9.88 0.40 19.88
N GLU A 197 9.24 1.00 20.89
CA GLU A 197 8.17 0.34 21.64
C GLU A 197 6.95 0.08 20.76
N GLY A 198 6.58 1.05 19.90
CA GLY A 198 5.53 0.86 18.91
C GLY A 198 5.84 -0.30 17.97
N PHE A 199 7.07 -0.37 17.45
CA PHE A 199 7.48 -1.48 16.59
C PHE A 199 7.44 -2.85 17.30
N ALA A 200 7.83 -2.92 18.57
CA ALA A 200 7.68 -4.14 19.37
C ALA A 200 6.20 -4.52 19.53
N GLY A 201 5.31 -3.54 19.68
CA GLY A 201 3.86 -3.73 19.64
C GLY A 201 3.39 -4.31 18.30
N SER A 202 3.82 -3.73 17.18
CA SER A 202 3.51 -4.24 15.84
C SER A 202 3.96 -5.70 15.66
N LEU A 203 5.17 -6.05 16.13
CA LEU A 203 5.66 -7.42 16.09
C LEU A 203 4.78 -8.36 16.91
N PHE A 204 4.50 -8.03 18.16
CA PHE A 204 3.69 -8.89 19.03
C PHE A 204 2.29 -9.11 18.45
N PHE A 205 1.54 -8.04 18.20
CA PHE A 205 0.16 -8.14 17.72
C PHE A 205 0.07 -8.70 16.29
N GLY A 206 0.98 -8.30 15.40
CA GLY A 206 1.04 -8.79 14.03
C GLY A 206 1.39 -10.27 13.94
N ILE A 207 2.38 -10.74 14.70
CA ILE A 207 2.76 -12.17 14.76
C ILE A 207 1.62 -12.99 15.37
N THR A 208 1.02 -12.55 16.47
CA THR A 208 -0.12 -13.25 17.07
C THR A 208 -1.28 -13.36 16.08
N ALA A 209 -1.63 -12.27 15.39
CA ALA A 209 -2.67 -12.26 14.37
C ALA A 209 -2.34 -13.21 13.20
N ALA A 210 -1.09 -13.21 12.72
CA ALA A 210 -0.64 -14.09 11.64
C ALA A 210 -0.70 -15.58 12.05
N VAL A 211 -0.26 -15.91 13.27
CA VAL A 211 -0.34 -17.28 13.81
C VAL A 211 -1.78 -17.75 13.90
N LEU A 212 -2.68 -16.95 14.47
CA LEU A 212 -4.09 -17.30 14.61
C LEU A 212 -4.76 -17.48 13.24
N THR A 213 -4.58 -16.53 12.33
CA THR A 213 -5.21 -16.59 11.01
C THR A 213 -4.62 -17.68 10.12
N ALA A 214 -3.30 -17.86 10.09
CA ALA A 214 -2.68 -18.94 9.35
C ALA A 214 -3.13 -20.32 9.85
N THR A 215 -3.28 -20.49 11.18
CA THR A 215 -3.68 -21.76 11.78
C THR A 215 -5.15 -22.06 11.56
N PHE A 216 -6.04 -21.12 11.91
CA PHE A 216 -7.48 -21.38 11.92
C PHE A 216 -8.16 -21.13 10.57
N LEU A 217 -7.68 -20.19 9.75
CA LEU A 217 -8.31 -19.85 8.46
C LEU A 217 -7.60 -20.49 7.28
N ALA A 218 -6.27 -20.60 7.31
CA ALA A 218 -5.49 -21.17 6.21
C ALA A 218 -5.06 -22.63 6.43
N GLY A 219 -5.35 -23.22 7.60
CA GLY A 219 -4.99 -24.61 7.94
C GLY A 219 -3.48 -24.88 7.92
N LYS A 220 -2.67 -23.84 8.15
CA LYS A 220 -1.20 -23.93 8.14
C LYS A 220 -0.67 -24.12 9.55
N PRO A 221 0.48 -24.78 9.73
CA PRO A 221 1.08 -24.92 11.04
C PRO A 221 1.48 -23.54 11.63
N PRO A 222 1.44 -23.38 12.97
CA PRO A 222 1.66 -22.10 13.65
C PRO A 222 3.00 -21.43 13.32
N TRP A 223 4.05 -22.21 13.10
CA TRP A 223 5.38 -21.67 12.77
C TRP A 223 5.41 -20.94 11.42
N ILE A 224 4.58 -21.36 10.45
CA ILE A 224 4.43 -20.63 9.18
C ILE A 224 3.76 -19.29 9.44
N GLY A 225 2.72 -19.26 10.27
CA GLY A 225 2.07 -18.02 10.68
C GLY A 225 3.03 -17.08 11.40
N ALA A 226 3.89 -17.60 12.27
CA ALA A 226 4.89 -16.79 12.98
C ALA A 226 5.91 -16.16 12.01
N LEU A 227 6.45 -16.96 11.08
CA LEU A 227 7.39 -16.48 10.06
C LEU A 227 6.73 -15.43 9.14
N LEU A 228 5.50 -15.70 8.68
CA LEU A 228 4.73 -14.74 7.88
C LEU A 228 4.48 -13.45 8.65
N GLY A 229 4.13 -13.55 9.94
CA GLY A 229 3.92 -12.39 10.80
C GLY A 229 5.15 -11.49 10.90
N VAL A 230 6.33 -12.09 11.14
CA VAL A 230 7.60 -11.34 11.18
C VAL A 230 7.85 -10.63 9.84
N ILE A 231 7.73 -11.35 8.72
CA ILE A 231 7.99 -10.79 7.39
C ILE A 231 6.99 -9.66 7.06
N LEU A 232 5.70 -9.86 7.34
CA LEU A 232 4.67 -8.87 7.05
C LEU A 232 4.84 -7.62 7.93
N VAL A 233 5.11 -7.76 9.23
CA VAL A 233 5.34 -6.61 10.12
C VAL A 233 6.55 -5.80 9.67
N LEU A 234 7.65 -6.47 9.31
CA LEU A 234 8.84 -5.79 8.79
C LEU A 234 8.53 -5.07 7.47
N THR A 235 7.81 -5.72 6.57
CA THR A 235 7.44 -5.15 5.26
C THR A 235 6.50 -3.95 5.43
N CYS A 236 5.52 -4.01 6.34
CA CYS A 236 4.66 -2.89 6.69
C CYS A 236 5.46 -1.72 7.25
N THR A 237 6.38 -2.00 8.19
CA THR A 237 7.18 -0.95 8.84
C THR A 237 8.13 -0.25 7.87
N LEU A 238 8.70 -1.00 6.91
CA LEU A 238 9.59 -0.49 5.87
C LEU A 238 8.85 0.19 4.72
N GLY A 239 7.63 -0.25 4.43
CA GLY A 239 6.79 0.30 3.36
C GLY A 239 6.10 1.62 3.72
N ASP A 240 5.96 1.91 5.02
CA ASP A 240 5.40 3.15 5.58
C ASP A 240 6.47 4.23 5.83
#